data_AF-A0A932E8M3-F1
#
_entry.id   AF-A0A932E8M3-F1
#
_cell.length_a   1.000
_cell.length_b   1.000
_cell.length_c   1.000
_cell.angle_alpha   90.00
_cell.angle_beta   90.00
_cell.angle_gamma   90.00
#
_symmetry.space_group_name_H-M   'P 1'
#
loop_
_entity.id
_entity.type
_entity.pdbx_description
1 polymer ?
#
loop_
_entity_poly.entity_id
_entity_poly.type
_entity_poly.pdbx_seq_one_letter_code
_entity_poly.pdbx_strand_id
1 'polypeptide(L)'
;MRDDALADDLTQEALLKVYRSRATLRDDTRLEAWLYQIARGVVIDDYRRRRPQQELPAALAIERPDEAAALRARVAQSVKRFLAELPEAYREPVRLAEIEGVPLARIALRLDLSLTAVKSRVRRGRAMLKKKLQDCCRFEFDALGQVIGCERRQRRCDCD
;
A
#
# COMPACT_ATOMS: atom_id res chain seq x y z
N MET A 1 -17.80 -10.13 20.27
CA MET A 1 -17.34 -11.41 20.82
C MET A 1 -15.86 -11.49 20.52
N ARG A 2 -15.02 -11.42 21.56
CA ARG A 2 -13.55 -11.46 21.47
C ARG A 2 -13.18 -12.90 21.11
N ASP A 3 -12.58 -13.10 19.95
CA ASP A 3 -12.09 -14.42 19.57
C ASP A 3 -10.68 -14.55 20.16
N ASP A 4 -10.59 -15.07 21.39
CA ASP A 4 -9.32 -15.11 22.13
C ASP A 4 -8.29 -15.98 21.40
N ALA A 5 -8.73 -17.02 20.69
CA ALA A 5 -7.87 -17.83 19.82
C ALA A 5 -7.26 -16.99 18.68
N LEU A 6 -8.05 -16.10 18.08
CA LEU A 6 -7.55 -15.15 17.08
C LEU A 6 -6.52 -14.18 17.66
N ALA A 7 -6.78 -13.66 18.86
CA ALA A 7 -5.82 -12.77 19.52
C ALA A 7 -4.48 -13.47 19.77
N ASP A 8 -4.51 -14.74 20.17
CA ASP A 8 -3.31 -15.56 20.39
C ASP A 8 -2.56 -15.83 19.08
N ASP A 9 -3.25 -16.21 18.01
CA ASP A 9 -2.66 -16.43 16.68
C ASP A 9 -1.96 -15.16 16.15
N LEU A 10 -2.63 -14.01 16.23
CA LEU A 10 -2.06 -12.72 15.81
C LEU A 10 -0.87 -12.32 16.66
N THR A 11 -0.91 -12.61 17.96
CA THR A 11 0.21 -12.36 18.86
C THR A 11 1.40 -13.23 18.50
N GLN A 12 1.20 -14.52 18.24
CA GLN A 12 2.26 -15.41 17.77
C GLN A 12 2.86 -14.93 16.45
N GLU A 13 2.03 -14.56 15.47
CA GLU A 13 2.51 -14.06 14.19
C GLU A 13 3.29 -12.74 14.34
N ALA A 14 2.82 -11.83 15.20
CA ALA A 14 3.52 -10.61 15.53
C ALA A 14 4.89 -10.88 16.16
N LEU A 15 4.97 -11.79 17.15
CA LEU A 15 6.23 -12.16 17.79
C LEU A 15 7.21 -12.82 16.80
N LEU A 16 6.72 -13.68 15.90
CA LEU A 16 7.52 -14.27 14.84
C LEU A 16 8.07 -13.20 13.88
N LYS A 17 7.23 -12.23 13.47
CA LYS A 17 7.67 -11.09 12.64
C LYS A 17 8.71 -10.25 13.39
N VAL A 18 8.49 -9.94 14.67
CA VAL A 18 9.45 -9.22 15.54
C VAL A 18 10.79 -9.95 15.55
N TYR A 19 10.81 -11.24 15.85
CA TYR A 19 12.06 -12.02 15.90
C TYR A 19 12.80 -12.00 14.56
N ARG A 20 12.08 -12.19 13.45
CA ARG A 20 12.66 -12.17 12.09
C ARG A 20 13.18 -10.80 11.67
N SER A 21 12.56 -9.73 12.15
CA SER A 21 12.90 -8.35 11.75
C SER A 21 13.67 -7.57 12.82
N ARG A 22 14.11 -8.21 13.92
CA ARG A 22 14.87 -7.58 15.01
C ARG A 22 16.09 -6.77 14.54
N ALA A 23 16.79 -7.23 13.51
CA ALA A 23 17.94 -6.53 12.93
C ALA A 23 17.58 -5.21 12.20
N THR A 24 16.28 -4.93 12.02
CA THR A 24 15.78 -3.70 11.41
C THR A 24 15.52 -2.59 12.44
N LEU A 25 15.51 -2.92 13.73
CA LEU A 25 15.50 -1.93 14.80
C LEU A 25 16.86 -1.24 14.82
N ARG A 26 16.86 0.07 14.58
CA ARG A 26 18.08 0.89 14.47
C ARG A 26 18.36 1.75 15.69
N ASP A 27 17.36 1.85 16.56
CA ASP A 27 17.33 2.76 17.69
C ASP A 27 16.45 2.12 18.76
N ASP A 28 17.08 1.68 19.84
CA ASP A 28 16.43 0.94 20.92
C ASP A 28 15.43 1.82 21.69
N THR A 29 15.57 3.15 21.62
CA THR A 29 14.59 4.09 22.22
C THR A 29 13.24 4.06 21.51
N ARG A 30 13.18 3.49 20.30
CA ARG A 30 11.97 3.38 19.47
C ARG A 30 11.37 1.98 19.45
N LEU A 31 11.87 1.08 20.30
CA LEU A 31 11.44 -0.31 20.37
C LEU A 31 9.91 -0.42 20.47
N GLU A 32 9.29 0.32 21.37
CA GLU A 32 7.84 0.28 21.60
C GLU A 32 7.06 0.68 20.34
N ALA A 33 7.39 1.82 19.74
CA ALA A 33 6.74 2.28 18.51
C ALA A 33 6.94 1.30 17.34
N TRP A 34 8.11 0.66 17.25
CA TRP A 34 8.40 -0.35 16.23
C TRP A 34 7.60 -1.64 16.44
N LEU A 35 7.45 -2.10 17.69
CA LEU A 35 6.60 -3.25 18.04
C LEU A 35 5.13 -2.99 17.68
N TYR A 36 4.61 -1.80 18.02
CA TYR A 36 3.24 -1.41 17.65
C TYR A 36 3.04 -1.39 16.13
N GLN A 37 4.05 -0.96 15.37
CA GLN A 37 3.97 -0.95 13.91
C GLN A 37 3.88 -2.37 13.33
N ILE A 38 4.63 -3.33 13.88
CA ILE A 38 4.58 -4.74 13.47
C ILE A 38 3.23 -5.36 13.83
N ALA A 39 2.79 -5.19 15.07
CA ALA A 39 1.51 -5.74 15.54
C ALA A 39 0.34 -5.21 14.72
N ARG A 40 0.31 -3.89 14.46
CA ARG A 40 -0.70 -3.27 13.59
C ARG A 40 -0.68 -3.85 12.18
N GLY A 41 0.50 -4.10 11.62
CA GLY A 41 0.63 -4.72 10.29
C GLY A 41 0.02 -6.12 10.24
N VAL A 42 0.29 -6.96 11.25
CA VAL A 42 -0.29 -8.31 11.37
C VAL A 42 -1.81 -8.28 11.44
N VAL A 43 -2.37 -7.43 12.30
CA VAL A 43 -3.83 -7.28 12.43
C VAL A 43 -4.46 -6.86 11.09
N ILE A 44 -3.84 -5.90 10.38
CA ILE A 44 -4.34 -5.45 9.08
C ILE A 44 -4.26 -6.57 8.02
N ASP A 45 -3.14 -7.31 7.99
CA ASP A 45 -2.93 -8.41 7.05
C ASP A 45 -3.94 -9.54 7.26
N ASP A 46 -4.17 -9.94 8.52
CA ASP A 46 -5.15 -10.96 8.88
C ASP A 46 -6.57 -10.51 8.55
N TYR A 47 -6.94 -9.27 8.91
CA TYR A 47 -8.26 -8.73 8.56
C TYR A 47 -8.49 -8.72 7.04
N ARG A 48 -7.45 -8.42 6.24
CA ARG A 48 -7.53 -8.51 4.77
C ARG A 48 -7.71 -9.94 4.27
N ARG A 49 -7.09 -10.94 4.92
CA ARG A 49 -7.21 -12.37 4.58
C ARG A 49 -8.55 -12.97 4.97
N ARG A 50 -9.07 -12.59 6.14
CA ARG A 50 -10.33 -13.13 6.71
C ARG A 50 -11.59 -12.57 6.08
N ARG A 51 -11.48 -11.50 5.29
CA ARG A 51 -12.62 -11.00 4.52
C ARG A 51 -13.12 -12.15 3.64
N PRO A 52 -14.37 -12.63 3.83
CA PRO A 52 -14.96 -13.51 2.86
C PRO A 52 -14.96 -12.76 1.53
N GLN A 53 -14.35 -13.32 0.49
CA GLN A 53 -14.92 -13.11 -0.83
C GLN A 53 -16.31 -13.71 -0.71
N GLN A 54 -17.31 -12.87 -0.37
CA GLN A 54 -18.69 -13.34 -0.40
C GLN A 54 -18.95 -13.72 -1.85
N GLU A 55 -18.96 -15.02 -2.12
CA GLU A 55 -19.68 -15.52 -3.29
C GLU A 55 -21.13 -15.12 -3.05
N LEU A 56 -21.59 -14.17 -3.85
CA LEU A 56 -22.99 -13.78 -3.89
C LEU A 56 -23.81 -15.06 -4.15
N PRO A 57 -24.98 -15.22 -3.50
CA PRO A 57 -25.89 -16.31 -3.82
C PRO A 57 -26.10 -16.36 -5.34
N ALA A 58 -26.01 -17.55 -5.95
CA ALA A 58 -26.05 -17.71 -7.41
C ALA A 58 -27.29 -17.05 -8.07
N ALA A 59 -28.37 -16.84 -7.32
CA ALA A 59 -29.56 -16.12 -7.77
C ALA A 59 -29.38 -14.60 -7.98
N LEU A 60 -28.30 -14.01 -7.46
CA LEU A 60 -27.89 -12.61 -7.68
C LEU A 60 -26.66 -12.50 -8.59
N ALA A 61 -26.17 -13.61 -9.15
CA ALA A 61 -25.07 -13.63 -10.11
C ALA A 61 -25.57 -13.10 -11.47
N ILE A 62 -25.73 -11.78 -11.55
CA ILE A 62 -25.51 -11.11 -12.82
C ILE A 62 -24.02 -11.26 -13.08
N GLU A 63 -23.63 -11.86 -14.20
CA GLU A 63 -22.25 -11.83 -14.73
C GLU A 63 -21.86 -10.37 -15.02
N ARG A 64 -21.67 -9.56 -13.98
CA ARG A 64 -20.98 -8.29 -14.08
C ARG A 64 -19.50 -8.60 -13.93
N PRO A 65 -18.64 -8.18 -14.88
CA PRO A 65 -17.20 -8.24 -14.65
C PRO A 65 -16.93 -7.55 -13.31
N ASP A 66 -16.19 -8.21 -12.40
CA ASP A 66 -15.95 -7.73 -11.03
C ASP A 66 -15.61 -6.23 -11.07
N GLU A 67 -16.61 -5.38 -10.80
CA GLU A 67 -16.50 -3.94 -11.03
C GLU A 67 -15.46 -3.35 -10.08
N ALA A 68 -15.25 -3.99 -8.93
CA ALA A 68 -14.19 -3.65 -8.02
C ALA A 68 -12.81 -4.06 -8.57
N ALA A 69 -12.67 -5.21 -9.23
CA ALA A 69 -11.44 -5.56 -9.94
C ALA A 69 -11.17 -4.64 -11.13
N ALA A 70 -12.19 -4.32 -11.93
CA ALA A 70 -12.08 -3.38 -13.04
C ALA A 70 -11.70 -1.96 -12.55
N LEU A 71 -12.30 -1.50 -11.45
CA LEU A 71 -11.95 -0.24 -10.79
C LEU A 71 -10.49 -0.26 -10.32
N ARG A 72 -10.07 -1.32 -9.61
CA ARG A 72 -8.67 -1.47 -9.14
C ARG A 72 -7.68 -1.47 -10.30
N ALA A 73 -7.99 -2.18 -11.38
CA ALA A 73 -7.16 -2.23 -12.58
C ALA A 73 -7.02 -0.83 -13.23
N ARG A 74 -8.13 -0.09 -13.35
CA ARG A 74 -8.14 1.29 -13.84
C ARG A 74 -7.28 2.19 -12.96
N VAL A 75 -7.46 2.15 -11.64
CA VAL A 75 -6.68 2.97 -10.69
C VAL A 75 -5.20 2.59 -10.75
N ALA A 76 -4.86 1.31 -10.84
CA ALA A 76 -3.48 0.85 -11.00
C ALA A 76 -2.84 1.38 -12.30
N GLN A 77 -3.61 1.42 -13.39
CA GLN A 77 -3.16 2.00 -14.66
C GLN A 77 -2.91 3.50 -14.53
N SER A 78 -3.84 4.24 -13.91
CA SER A 78 -3.66 5.68 -13.65
C SER A 78 -2.41 5.94 -12.80
N VAL A 79 -2.17 5.12 -11.76
CA VAL A 79 -0.98 5.23 -10.90
C VAL A 79 0.31 5.04 -11.72
N LYS A 80 0.37 4.01 -12.58
CA LYS A 80 1.54 3.78 -13.45
C LYS A 80 1.80 4.95 -14.38
N ARG A 81 0.73 5.50 -14.97
CA ARG A 81 0.80 6.67 -15.85
C ARG A 81 1.34 7.90 -15.13
N PHE A 82 0.74 8.28 -14.01
CA PHE A 82 1.21 9.44 -13.24
C PHE A 82 2.61 9.22 -12.69
N LEU A 83 2.99 7.98 -12.35
CA LEU A 83 4.36 7.65 -11.95
C LEU A 83 5.35 7.96 -13.08
N ALA A 84 5.02 7.65 -14.33
CA ALA A 84 5.85 7.99 -15.49
C ALA A 84 6.01 9.52 -15.68
N GLU A 85 5.06 10.34 -15.23
CA GLU A 85 5.16 11.80 -15.30
C GLU A 85 6.02 12.44 -14.19
N LEU A 86 6.38 11.68 -13.14
CA LEU A 86 7.25 12.21 -12.09
C LEU A 86 8.66 12.45 -12.66
N PRO A 87 9.40 13.45 -12.14
CA PRO A 87 10.81 13.61 -12.48
C PRO A 87 11.59 12.34 -12.12
N GLU A 88 12.56 11.98 -12.96
CA GLU A 88 13.29 10.71 -12.89
C GLU A 88 13.91 10.44 -11.50
N ALA A 89 14.46 11.48 -10.87
CA ALA A 89 15.03 11.42 -9.52
C ALA A 89 14.05 10.95 -8.44
N TYR A 90 12.73 11.04 -8.67
CA TYR A 90 11.68 10.55 -7.77
C TYR A 90 10.97 9.32 -8.32
N ARG A 91 10.79 9.23 -9.64
CA ARG A 91 10.13 8.12 -10.34
C ARG A 91 10.79 6.80 -10.00
N GLU A 92 12.11 6.70 -10.18
CA GLU A 92 12.82 5.43 -10.07
C GLU A 92 12.85 4.90 -8.62
N PRO A 93 13.17 5.71 -7.60
CA PRO A 93 13.07 5.26 -6.20
C PRO A 93 11.65 4.81 -5.80
N VAL A 94 10.61 5.52 -6.27
CA VAL A 94 9.22 5.15 -5.97
C VAL A 94 8.81 3.88 -6.69
N ARG A 95 9.19 3.70 -7.96
CA ARG A 95 8.92 2.48 -8.73
C ARG A 95 9.51 1.25 -8.05
N LEU A 96 10.79 1.33 -7.68
CA LEU A 96 11.49 0.24 -6.99
C LEU A 96 10.87 -0.07 -5.62
N ALA A 97 10.48 0.96 -4.86
CA ALA A 97 9.94 0.76 -3.51
C ALA A 97 8.49 0.25 -3.50
N GLU A 98 7.60 0.85 -4.30
CA GLU A 98 6.15 0.58 -4.22
C GLU A 98 5.67 -0.49 -5.19
N ILE A 99 6.30 -0.60 -6.37
CA ILE A 99 5.85 -1.54 -7.42
C ILE A 99 6.65 -2.83 -7.35
N GLU A 100 7.98 -2.72 -7.23
CA GLU A 100 8.87 -3.90 -7.13
C GLU A 100 9.09 -4.38 -5.69
N GLY A 101 8.64 -3.63 -4.67
CA GLY A 101 8.78 -4.01 -3.26
C GLY A 101 10.22 -4.07 -2.76
N VAL A 102 11.16 -3.42 -3.43
CA VAL A 102 12.59 -3.48 -3.09
C VAL A 102 12.84 -2.70 -1.78
N PRO A 103 13.56 -3.27 -0.80
CA PRO A 103 13.91 -2.56 0.42
C PRO A 103 14.72 -1.28 0.14
N LEU A 104 14.39 -0.17 0.82
CA LEU A 104 15.03 1.14 0.59
C LEU A 104 16.57 1.10 0.70
N ALA A 105 17.13 0.21 1.53
CA ALA A 105 18.57 0.02 1.65
C ALA A 105 19.19 -0.60 0.37
N ARG A 106 18.48 -1.51 -0.31
CA ARG A 106 18.94 -2.08 -1.59
C ARG A 106 18.77 -1.07 -2.73
N ILE A 107 17.75 -0.23 -2.69
CA ILE A 107 17.57 0.89 -3.63
C ILE A 107 18.72 1.89 -3.51
N ALA A 108 19.16 2.21 -2.28
CA ALA A 108 20.29 3.10 -2.03
C ALA A 108 21.57 2.59 -2.70
N LEU A 109 21.86 1.29 -2.58
CA LEU A 109 22.99 0.65 -3.26
C LEU A 109 22.82 0.66 -4.78
N ARG A 110 21.62 0.31 -5.29
CA ARG A 110 21.35 0.19 -6.74
C ARG A 110 21.44 1.52 -7.47
N LEU A 111 21.08 2.62 -6.82
CA LEU A 111 21.04 3.96 -7.42
C LEU A 111 22.26 4.82 -7.06
N ASP A 112 23.23 4.26 -6.34
CA ASP A 112 24.39 4.97 -5.79
C ASP A 112 24.02 6.24 -5.00
N LEU A 113 23.15 6.06 -4.00
CA LEU A 113 22.62 7.14 -3.16
C LEU A 113 22.75 6.79 -1.68
N SER A 114 22.79 7.82 -0.84
CA SER A 114 22.61 7.61 0.59
C SER A 114 21.18 7.13 0.90
N LEU A 115 21.03 6.31 1.93
CA LEU A 115 19.70 5.86 2.38
C LEU A 115 18.78 7.03 2.74
N THR A 116 19.34 8.11 3.30
CA THR A 116 18.60 9.34 3.61
C THR A 116 18.08 10.01 2.33
N ALA A 117 18.89 10.05 1.27
CA ALA A 117 18.47 10.55 -0.03
C ALA A 117 17.34 9.70 -0.63
N VAL A 118 17.42 8.37 -0.58
CA VAL A 118 16.35 7.48 -1.05
C VAL A 118 15.06 7.70 -0.26
N LYS A 119 15.11 7.71 1.08
CA LYS A 119 13.93 7.97 1.93
C LYS A 119 13.28 9.32 1.57
N SER A 120 14.09 10.36 1.39
CA SER A 120 13.62 11.70 1.01
C SER A 120 12.99 11.70 -0.39
N ARG A 121 13.60 11.02 -1.36
CA ARG A 121 13.09 10.91 -2.73
C ARG A 121 11.78 10.13 -2.80
N VAL A 122 11.69 8.98 -2.11
CA VAL A 122 10.45 8.20 -2.03
C VAL A 122 9.33 9.00 -1.36
N ARG A 123 9.60 9.65 -0.22
CA ARG A 123 8.60 10.49 0.47
C ARG A 123 8.08 11.62 -0.44
N ARG A 124 8.98 12.35 -1.09
CA ARG A 124 8.60 13.44 -2.01
C ARG A 124 7.86 12.91 -3.24
N GLY A 125 8.34 11.82 -3.83
CA GLY A 125 7.67 11.17 -4.96
C GLY A 125 6.25 10.70 -4.61
N ARG A 126 6.04 10.08 -3.44
CA ARG A 126 4.69 9.75 -2.94
C ARG A 126 3.79 10.97 -2.83
N ALA A 127 4.30 12.10 -2.32
CA ALA A 127 3.52 13.34 -2.22
C ALA A 127 3.15 13.91 -3.59
N MET A 128 4.08 13.89 -4.55
CA MET A 128 3.84 14.34 -5.93
C MET A 128 2.81 13.46 -6.64
N LEU A 129 2.93 12.14 -6.50
CA LEU A 129 2.01 11.17 -7.07
C LEU A 129 0.61 11.32 -6.49
N LYS A 130 0.52 11.45 -5.15
CA LYS A 130 -0.75 11.72 -4.45
C LYS A 130 -1.41 12.99 -4.99
N LYS A 131 -0.66 14.08 -5.13
CA LYS A 131 -1.19 15.35 -5.66
C LYS A 131 -1.74 15.18 -7.08
N LYS A 132 -0.96 14.60 -7.99
CA LYS A 132 -1.40 14.34 -9.38
C LYS A 132 -2.67 13.50 -9.44
N LEU A 133 -2.74 12.44 -8.63
CA LEU A 133 -3.92 11.58 -8.53
C LEU A 133 -5.14 12.36 -8.01
N GLN A 134 -5.00 13.15 -6.95
CA GLN A 134 -6.09 13.93 -6.35
C GLN A 134 -6.58 15.12 -7.18
N ASP A 135 -5.69 15.69 -8.01
CA ASP A 135 -6.02 16.73 -8.97
C ASP A 135 -6.87 16.16 -10.12
N CYS A 136 -6.56 14.93 -10.54
CA CYS A 136 -7.26 14.22 -11.60
C CYS A 136 -8.58 13.57 -11.17
N CYS A 137 -8.54 12.82 -10.06
CA CYS A 137 -9.61 11.94 -9.61
C CYS A 137 -9.95 12.19 -8.14
N ARG A 138 -11.24 12.09 -7.82
CA ARG A 138 -11.73 11.95 -6.46
C ARG A 138 -11.78 10.45 -6.17
N PHE A 139 -11.00 10.04 -5.17
CA PHE A 139 -10.99 8.66 -4.69
C PHE A 139 -11.82 8.57 -3.42
N GLU A 140 -12.66 7.55 -3.36
CA GLU A 140 -13.37 7.15 -2.15
C GLU A 140 -12.68 5.93 -1.57
N PHE A 141 -12.44 5.98 -0.26
CA PHE A 141 -11.78 4.92 0.47
C PHE A 141 -12.72 4.35 1.52
N ASP A 142 -12.67 3.04 1.71
CA ASP A 142 -13.31 2.41 2.87
C ASP A 142 -12.52 2.67 4.17
N ALA A 143 -13.05 2.19 5.29
CA ALA A 143 -12.40 2.28 6.61
C ALA A 143 -11.01 1.60 6.68
N LEU A 144 -10.64 0.80 5.68
CA LEU A 144 -9.39 0.05 5.58
C LEU A 144 -8.41 0.67 4.58
N GLY A 145 -8.81 1.77 3.93
CA GLY A 145 -8.02 2.46 2.92
C GLY A 145 -8.05 1.82 1.53
N GLN A 146 -8.99 0.91 1.24
CA GLN A 146 -9.20 0.40 -0.13
C GLN A 146 -10.00 1.38 -0.97
N VAL A 147 -9.66 1.52 -2.25
CA VAL A 147 -10.42 2.35 -3.18
C VAL A 147 -11.74 1.66 -3.52
N ILE A 148 -12.84 2.29 -3.12
CA ILE A 148 -14.22 1.84 -3.40
C ILE A 148 -14.89 2.66 -4.52
N GLY A 149 -14.34 3.83 -4.83
CA GLY A 149 -14.82 4.70 -5.90
C GLY A 149 -13.70 5.56 -6.48
N CYS A 150 -13.78 5.84 -7.78
CA CYS A 150 -12.87 6.75 -8.48
C CYS A 150 -13.63 7.56 -9.53
N GLU A 151 -13.91 8.81 -9.19
CA GLU A 151 -14.60 9.77 -10.08
C GLU A 151 -13.61 10.78 -10.66
N ARG A 152 -13.69 11.05 -11.97
CA ARG A 152 -12.83 12.08 -12.60
C ARG A 152 -13.30 13.46 -12.18
N ARG A 153 -12.39 14.29 -11.66
CA ARG A 153 -12.69 15.69 -11.33
C ARG A 153 -12.69 16.59 -12.55
N GLN A 154 -11.96 16.24 -13.61
CA GLN A 154 -11.86 17.04 -14.83
C GLN A 154 -12.11 16.19 -16.08
N ARG A 155 -12.83 16.76 -17.06
CA ARG A 155 -13.11 16.12 -18.37
C ARG A 155 -11.84 15.86 -19.19
N ARG A 156 -10.76 16.61 -18.94
CA ARG A 156 -9.44 16.41 -19.58
C ARG A 156 -8.51 15.50 -18.77
N CYS A 157 -8.98 14.86 -17.70
CA CYS A 157 -8.10 13.94 -17.00
C CYS A 157 -7.92 12.64 -17.80
N ASP A 158 -6.67 12.40 -18.10
CA ASP A 158 -6.18 11.33 -18.94
C ASP A 158 -5.70 10.20 -18.00
N CYS A 159 -6.66 9.50 -17.38
CA CYS A 159 -6.41 8.46 -16.38
C CYS A 159 -6.79 7.05 -16.86
N ASP A 160 -7.20 6.91 -18.13
CA ASP A 160 -7.27 5.64 -18.86
C ASP A 160 -5.93 5.32 -19.54
#